data_AF-A0A4Q5QQM8-F1
#
_entry.id   AF-A0A4Q5QQM8-F1
#
_cell.length_a   1.000
_cell.length_b   1.000
_cell.length_c   1.000
_cell.angle_alpha   90.00
_cell.angle_beta   90.00
_cell.angle_gamma   90.00
#
_symmetry.space_group_name_H-M   'P 1'
#
loop_
_entity.id
_entity.type
_entity.pdbx_description
1 polymer ?
#
loop_
_entity_poly.entity_id
_entity_poly.type
_entity_poly.pdbx_seq_one_letter_code
_entity_poly.pdbx_strand_id
1 'polypeptide(L)'
;YGPAGELIKQENHYVRPSDYDLTPASMQIHGLTRAFLHEKGAPRREVMQRLHDDLVRYQPLVVGHFLVLDFHMMGVSFHRSGLPNPLVDLGLPTFCTMRLTERFMQPVRQQYLRLAELYQRQFGRPMLHQHDALADAEATAQCYFELQRTGDIDAEALASQAPILPPPTHAALAAARRPFWKYWLGMI
;
A
#
# COMPACT_ATOMS: atom_id res chain seq x y z
N TYR A 1 9.96 -0.08 11.72
CA TYR A 1 10.06 0.72 12.96
C TYR A 1 9.67 -0.15 14.13
N GLY A 2 10.25 0.09 15.31
CA GLY A 2 9.78 -0.54 16.54
C GLY A 2 8.60 0.22 17.17
N PRO A 3 8.04 -0.29 18.28
CA PRO A 3 6.84 0.29 18.90
C PRO A 3 7.03 1.74 19.39
N ALA A 4 8.25 2.18 19.64
CA ALA A 4 8.56 3.54 20.10
C ALA A 4 8.90 4.50 18.93
N GLY A 5 8.77 4.06 17.68
CA GLY A 5 9.08 4.88 16.50
C GLY A 5 10.55 4.85 16.10
N GLU A 6 11.38 4.00 16.69
CA GLU A 6 12.78 3.83 16.32
C GLU A 6 12.92 3.06 15.00
N LEU A 7 13.86 3.48 14.15
CA LEU A 7 14.13 2.82 12.89
C LEU A 7 14.90 1.51 13.12
N ILE A 8 14.27 0.38 12.82
CA ILE A 8 14.90 -0.95 12.91
C ILE A 8 15.65 -1.28 11.62
N LYS A 9 15.02 -1.02 10.47
CA LYS A 9 15.52 -1.36 9.15
C LYS A 9 14.87 -0.45 8.09
N GLN A 10 15.66 -0.08 7.09
CA GLN A 10 15.23 0.63 5.89
C GLN A 10 15.97 0.06 4.70
N GLU A 11 15.25 -0.17 3.61
CA GLU A 11 15.82 -0.54 2.32
C GLU A 11 15.14 0.27 1.21
N ASN A 12 15.87 0.53 0.13
CA ASN A 12 15.34 1.19 -1.06
C ASN A 12 15.91 0.48 -2.29
N HIS A 13 15.02 -0.05 -3.13
CA HIS A 13 15.39 -0.84 -4.30
C HIS A 13 14.54 -0.44 -5.50
N TYR A 14 15.19 -0.40 -6.66
CA TYR A 14 14.51 -0.25 -7.93
C TYR A 14 14.32 -1.60 -8.60
N VAL A 15 13.15 -1.82 -9.20
CA VAL A 15 12.88 -3.03 -9.98
C VAL A 15 13.26 -2.78 -11.43
N ARG A 16 14.05 -3.68 -12.01
CA ARG A 16 14.39 -3.64 -13.43
C ARG A 16 13.18 -4.03 -14.29
N PRO A 17 12.82 -3.23 -15.31
CA PRO A 17 11.75 -3.58 -16.23
C PRO A 17 12.05 -4.89 -16.94
N SER A 18 11.11 -5.82 -16.89
CA SER A 18 11.23 -7.16 -17.48
C SER A 18 9.96 -7.61 -18.20
N ASP A 19 8.80 -7.13 -17.73
CA ASP A 19 7.49 -7.61 -18.16
C ASP A 19 6.40 -6.54 -17.96
N TYR A 20 6.79 -5.26 -17.87
CA TYR A 20 5.90 -4.11 -17.79
C TYR A 20 6.45 -2.94 -18.60
N ASP A 21 5.55 -2.07 -19.04
CA ASP A 21 5.88 -0.86 -19.76
C ASP A 21 5.92 0.35 -18.83
N LEU A 22 6.86 1.26 -19.12
CA LEU A 22 6.98 2.56 -18.49
C LEU A 22 6.35 3.60 -19.42
N THR A 23 5.21 4.14 -19.02
CA THR A 23 4.55 5.21 -19.78
C THR A 23 5.28 6.55 -19.56
N PRO A 24 5.27 7.46 -20.54
CA PRO A 24 5.83 8.82 -20.36
C PRO A 24 5.25 9.54 -19.13
N ALA A 25 3.95 9.39 -18.88
CA ALA A 25 3.28 9.97 -17.72
C ALA A 25 3.85 9.43 -16.39
N SER A 26 4.09 8.12 -16.29
CA SER A 26 4.70 7.51 -15.10
C SER A 26 6.13 8.03 -14.87
N MET A 27 6.94 8.13 -15.93
CA MET A 27 8.29 8.68 -15.83
C MET A 27 8.28 10.16 -15.40
N GLN A 28 7.31 10.95 -15.86
CA GLN A 28 7.16 12.35 -15.45
C GLN A 28 6.79 12.48 -13.97
N ILE A 29 5.93 11.61 -13.46
CA ILE A 29 5.49 11.65 -12.06
C ILE A 29 6.61 11.19 -11.11
N HIS A 30 7.30 10.09 -11.44
CA HIS A 30 8.27 9.47 -10.52
C HIS A 30 9.73 9.81 -10.80
N GLY A 31 10.05 10.39 -11.96
CA GLY A 31 11.43 10.67 -12.38
C GLY A 31 12.24 9.42 -12.78
N LEU A 32 11.65 8.22 -12.77
CA LEU A 32 12.34 6.96 -13.04
C LEU A 32 12.36 6.64 -14.54
N THR A 33 13.48 6.91 -15.20
CA THR A 33 13.64 6.59 -16.62
C THR A 33 13.92 5.10 -16.85
N ARG A 34 13.59 4.60 -18.05
CA ARG A 34 13.94 3.22 -18.44
C ARG A 34 15.45 2.97 -18.34
N ALA A 35 16.28 3.91 -18.81
CA ALA A 35 17.74 3.79 -18.73
C ALA A 35 18.22 3.67 -17.26
N PHE A 36 17.71 4.54 -16.38
CA PHE A 36 18.00 4.49 -14.95
C PHE A 36 17.63 3.14 -14.34
N LEU A 37 16.44 2.62 -14.63
CA LEU A 37 15.99 1.34 -14.06
C LEU A 37 16.73 0.12 -14.63
N HIS A 38 17.25 0.20 -15.85
CA HIS A 38 18.14 -0.84 -16.37
C HIS A 38 19.51 -0.84 -15.67
N GLU A 39 20.04 0.35 -15.38
CA GLU A 39 21.34 0.52 -14.75
C GLU A 39 21.30 0.23 -13.24
N LYS A 40 20.32 0.81 -12.54
CA LYS A 40 20.21 0.77 -11.07
C LYS A 40 19.24 -0.27 -10.55
N GLY A 41 18.37 -0.82 -11.41
CA GLY A 41 17.36 -1.78 -11.00
C GLY A 41 17.89 -3.20 -10.87
N ALA A 42 17.34 -3.93 -9.88
CA ALA A 42 17.58 -5.34 -9.63
C ALA A 42 16.42 -6.21 -10.17
N PRO A 43 16.63 -7.53 -10.37
CA PRO A 43 15.56 -8.44 -10.73
C PRO A 43 14.43 -8.42 -9.69
N ARG A 44 13.16 -8.35 -10.15
CA ARG A 44 11.98 -8.29 -9.25
C ARG A 44 12.02 -9.37 -8.19
N ARG A 45 12.31 -10.62 -8.57
CA ARG A 45 12.34 -11.75 -7.65
C ARG A 45 13.33 -11.55 -6.51
N GLU A 46 14.48 -10.92 -6.75
CA GLU A 46 15.46 -10.64 -5.70
C GLU A 46 14.92 -9.59 -4.72
N VAL A 47 14.39 -8.48 -5.22
CA VAL A 47 13.81 -7.41 -4.39
C VAL A 47 12.63 -7.94 -3.57
N MET A 48 11.74 -8.70 -4.20
CA MET A 48 10.58 -9.28 -3.54
C MET A 48 10.96 -10.37 -2.54
N GLN A 49 12.05 -11.12 -2.76
CA GLN A 49 12.54 -12.09 -1.77
C GLN A 49 13.00 -11.38 -0.49
N ARG A 50 13.71 -10.25 -0.60
CA ARG A 50 14.13 -9.45 0.57
C ARG A 50 12.93 -8.98 1.38
N LEU A 51 11.91 -8.43 0.71
CA LEU A 51 10.69 -7.98 1.35
C LEU A 51 9.87 -9.14 1.94
N HIS A 52 9.80 -10.28 1.25
CA HIS A 52 9.22 -11.51 1.80
C HIS A 52 9.89 -11.89 3.12
N ASP A 53 11.23 -11.98 3.13
CA ASP A 53 11.98 -12.44 4.28
C ASP A 53 11.81 -11.51 5.48
N ASP A 54 11.74 -10.19 5.24
CA ASP A 54 11.40 -9.21 6.27
C ASP A 54 9.99 -9.39 6.82
N LEU A 55 8.98 -9.55 5.96
CA LEU A 55 7.60 -9.73 6.40
C LEU A 55 7.44 -11.01 7.21
N VAL A 56 8.09 -12.11 6.82
CA VAL A 56 8.10 -13.38 7.57
C VAL A 56 8.84 -13.25 8.90
N ARG A 57 9.99 -12.56 8.90
CA ARG A 57 10.83 -12.40 10.10
C ARG A 57 10.18 -11.51 11.14
N TYR A 58 9.66 -10.35 10.73
CA TYR A 58 9.19 -9.32 11.65
C TYR A 58 7.69 -9.39 11.93
N GLN A 59 6.90 -9.97 11.03
CA GLN A 59 5.43 -10.03 11.09
C GLN A 59 4.80 -8.69 11.56
N PRO A 60 5.11 -7.58 10.87
CA PRO A 60 4.79 -6.25 11.37
C PRO A 60 3.31 -5.89 11.23
N LEU A 61 2.88 -4.85 11.95
CA LEU A 61 1.75 -4.02 11.50
C LEU A 61 2.18 -3.27 10.23
N VAL A 62 1.49 -3.54 9.13
CA VAL A 62 1.76 -2.92 7.83
C VAL A 62 1.00 -1.61 7.73
N VAL A 63 1.72 -0.50 7.81
CA VAL A 63 1.17 0.84 7.75
C VAL A 63 1.40 1.44 6.36
N GLY A 64 0.37 2.06 5.79
CA GLY A 64 0.46 2.76 4.50
C GLY A 64 -0.44 3.99 4.42
N HIS A 65 -0.32 4.74 3.34
CA HIS A 65 -1.23 5.82 2.97
C HIS A 65 -1.81 5.51 1.60
N PHE A 66 -3.12 5.28 1.53
CA PHE A 66 -3.80 4.62 0.40
C PHE A 66 -3.39 3.14 0.20
N LEU A 67 -3.19 2.44 1.33
CA LEU A 67 -2.63 1.08 1.42
C LEU A 67 -3.29 0.00 0.53
N VAL A 68 -4.57 0.16 0.15
CA VAL A 68 -5.24 -0.78 -0.75
C VAL A 68 -4.58 -0.86 -2.13
N LEU A 69 -3.99 0.23 -2.61
CA LEU A 69 -3.24 0.23 -3.86
C LEU A 69 -1.96 -0.60 -3.69
N ASP A 70 -1.15 -0.28 -2.67
CA ASP A 70 0.11 -0.98 -2.38
C ASP A 70 -0.11 -2.47 -2.14
N PHE A 71 -1.17 -2.84 -1.41
CA PHE A 71 -1.52 -4.23 -1.14
C PHE A 71 -1.72 -5.04 -2.44
N HIS A 72 -2.44 -4.49 -3.41
CA HIS A 72 -2.64 -5.14 -4.70
C HIS A 72 -1.37 -5.15 -5.54
N MET A 73 -0.60 -4.05 -5.56
CA MET A 73 0.68 -3.98 -6.28
C MET A 73 1.69 -4.99 -5.73
N MET A 74 1.74 -5.15 -4.42
CA MET A 74 2.52 -6.17 -3.71
C MET A 74 2.06 -7.59 -4.06
N GLY A 75 0.74 -7.84 -4.06
CA GLY A 75 0.19 -9.14 -4.44
C GLY A 75 0.57 -9.55 -5.87
N VAL A 76 0.44 -8.63 -6.85
CA VAL A 76 0.89 -8.87 -8.22
C VAL A 76 2.41 -9.08 -8.28
N SER A 77 3.18 -8.31 -7.52
CA SER A 77 4.64 -8.41 -7.53
C SER A 77 5.16 -9.73 -6.96
N PHE A 78 4.54 -10.25 -5.88
CA PHE A 78 4.84 -11.58 -5.35
C PHE A 78 4.43 -12.67 -6.35
N HIS A 79 3.22 -12.59 -6.90
CA HIS A 79 2.74 -13.54 -7.89
C HIS A 79 3.68 -13.65 -9.10
N ARG A 80 4.06 -12.51 -9.70
CA ARG A 80 4.99 -12.44 -10.84
C ARG A 80 6.43 -12.87 -10.50
N SER A 81 6.76 -12.91 -9.21
CA SER A 81 8.06 -13.39 -8.73
C SER A 81 8.07 -14.88 -8.42
N GLY A 82 6.91 -15.55 -8.48
CA GLY A 82 6.76 -16.94 -8.07
C GLY A 82 7.00 -17.14 -6.58
N LEU A 83 6.69 -16.13 -5.76
CA LEU A 83 6.87 -16.14 -4.31
C LEU A 83 5.51 -16.18 -3.60
N PRO A 84 5.41 -16.83 -2.43
CA PRO A 84 4.25 -16.67 -1.56
C PRO A 84 4.10 -15.21 -1.12
N ASN A 85 2.91 -14.83 -0.66
CA ASN A 85 2.62 -13.47 -0.23
C ASN A 85 2.35 -13.44 1.28
N PRO A 86 3.35 -13.13 2.12
CA PRO A 86 3.21 -13.16 3.57
C PRO A 86 2.11 -12.23 4.09
N LEU A 87 1.79 -11.14 3.38
CA LEU A 87 0.70 -10.22 3.77
C LEU A 87 -0.63 -10.97 3.88
N VAL A 88 -0.88 -11.90 2.96
CA VAL A 88 -2.11 -12.70 2.90
C VAL A 88 -1.92 -13.99 3.69
N ASP A 89 -0.83 -14.72 3.44
CA ASP A 89 -0.62 -16.06 3.96
C ASP A 89 -0.47 -16.07 5.49
N LEU A 90 0.12 -15.01 6.07
CA LEU A 90 0.24 -14.84 7.52
C LEU A 90 -0.86 -13.95 8.12
N GLY A 91 -1.73 -13.36 7.29
CA GLY A 91 -2.77 -12.43 7.75
C GLY A 91 -2.22 -11.23 8.51
N LEU A 92 -1.15 -10.61 8.00
CA LEU A 92 -0.48 -9.51 8.70
C LEU A 92 -1.45 -8.34 8.93
N PRO A 93 -1.48 -7.74 10.14
CA PRO A 93 -2.39 -6.64 10.42
C PRO A 93 -1.99 -5.42 9.57
N THR A 94 -3.00 -4.66 9.13
CA THR A 94 -2.81 -3.49 8.26
C THR A 94 -3.45 -2.25 8.84
N PHE A 95 -2.84 -1.09 8.63
CA PHE A 95 -3.41 0.20 9.02
C PHE A 95 -3.19 1.26 7.94
N CYS A 96 -4.28 1.85 7.44
CA CYS A 96 -4.22 2.89 6.42
C CYS A 96 -4.41 4.27 7.06
N THR A 97 -3.36 5.09 7.08
CA THR A 97 -3.43 6.47 7.62
C THR A 97 -4.39 7.35 6.83
N MET A 98 -4.55 7.12 5.52
CA MET A 98 -5.54 7.83 4.69
C MET A 98 -6.97 7.61 5.20
N ARG A 99 -7.35 6.38 5.56
CA ARG A 99 -8.71 6.09 6.06
C ARG A 99 -9.01 6.81 7.38
N LEU A 100 -8.01 6.95 8.25
CA LEU A 100 -8.17 7.69 9.51
C LEU A 100 -8.59 9.14 9.26
N THR A 101 -8.12 9.75 8.15
CA THR A 101 -8.33 11.17 7.87
C THR A 101 -9.79 11.55 7.62
N GLU A 102 -10.68 10.58 7.38
CA GLU A 102 -12.13 10.81 7.31
C GLU A 102 -12.70 11.40 8.60
N ARG A 103 -12.03 11.20 9.74
CA ARG A 103 -12.40 11.76 11.04
C ARG A 103 -12.07 13.25 11.17
N PHE A 104 -11.19 13.78 10.32
CA PHE A 104 -10.78 15.17 10.39
C PHE A 104 -11.75 16.05 9.61
N MET A 105 -11.91 17.32 10.02
CA MET A 105 -12.69 18.27 9.24
C MET A 105 -12.02 18.48 7.89
N GLN A 106 -12.71 18.07 6.83
CA GLN A 106 -12.27 18.24 5.45
C GLN A 106 -13.01 19.38 4.75
N PRO A 107 -12.40 20.02 3.74
CA PRO A 107 -13.16 20.81 2.78
C PRO A 107 -14.29 19.96 2.18
N VAL A 108 -15.46 20.56 1.93
CA VAL A 108 -16.75 19.91 1.60
C VAL A 108 -16.70 18.88 0.45
N ARG A 109 -15.63 18.82 -0.35
CA ARG A 109 -15.49 17.94 -1.53
C ARG A 109 -14.47 16.81 -1.40
N GLN A 110 -13.82 16.63 -0.25
CA GLN A 110 -12.75 15.65 -0.09
C GLN A 110 -13.02 14.72 1.09
N GLN A 111 -13.12 13.42 0.83
CA GLN A 111 -13.39 12.41 1.88
C GLN A 111 -12.12 12.04 2.67
N TYR A 112 -10.95 12.07 2.02
CA TYR A 112 -9.68 11.67 2.61
C TYR A 112 -8.56 12.67 2.25
N LEU A 113 -7.67 12.95 3.20
CA LEU A 113 -6.44 13.70 2.91
C LEU A 113 -5.47 12.86 2.08
N ARG A 114 -4.77 13.52 1.16
CA ARG A 114 -3.55 13.02 0.52
C ARG A 114 -2.40 13.01 1.52
N LEU A 115 -1.35 12.23 1.24
CA LEU A 115 -0.21 12.10 2.15
C LEU A 115 0.44 13.46 2.45
N ALA A 116 0.65 14.28 1.43
CA ALA A 116 1.22 15.61 1.60
C ALA A 116 0.34 16.55 2.44
N GLU A 117 -0.99 16.40 2.37
CA GLU A 117 -1.93 17.21 3.15
C GLU A 117 -1.97 16.75 4.61
N LEU A 118 -1.93 15.43 4.85
CA LEU A 118 -1.77 14.88 6.19
C LEU A 118 -0.42 15.32 6.79
N TYR A 119 0.67 15.27 6.01
CA TYR A 119 1.98 15.72 6.45
C TYR A 119 1.97 17.20 6.83
N GLN A 120 1.38 18.05 5.98
CA GLN A 120 1.22 19.48 6.26
C GLN A 120 0.38 19.73 7.50
N ARG A 121 -0.70 18.96 7.74
CA ARG A 121 -1.51 19.03 8.97
C ARG A 121 -0.68 18.71 10.21
N GLN A 122 0.10 17.63 10.17
CA GLN A 122 0.85 17.17 11.33
C GLN A 122 2.06 18.06 11.67
N PHE A 123 2.76 18.57 10.66
CA PHE A 123 4.06 19.22 10.86
C PHE A 123 4.08 20.71 10.53
N GLY A 124 3.00 21.28 10.00
CA GLY A 124 2.92 22.69 9.63
C GLY A 124 3.85 23.09 8.47
N ARG A 125 4.40 22.12 7.73
CA ARG A 125 5.34 22.34 6.62
C ARG A 125 5.05 21.42 5.43
N PRO A 126 5.38 21.82 4.20
CA PRO A 126 5.07 21.03 3.02
C PRO A 126 5.92 19.75 2.97
N MET A 127 5.33 18.69 2.44
CA MET A 127 6.05 17.46 2.13
C MET A 127 6.93 17.67 0.88
N LEU A 128 8.21 17.32 1.01
CA LEU A 128 9.18 17.36 -0.08
C LEU A 128 9.25 16.01 -0.79
N HIS A 129 9.70 16.00 -2.05
CA HIS A 129 9.96 14.77 -2.82
C HIS A 129 8.77 13.81 -2.96
N GLN A 130 7.56 14.36 -3.11
CA GLN A 130 6.37 13.56 -3.40
C GLN A 130 6.58 12.67 -4.63
N HIS A 131 6.02 11.46 -4.61
CA HIS A 131 6.13 10.45 -5.67
C HIS A 131 7.48 9.73 -5.75
N ASP A 132 8.40 10.00 -4.81
CA ASP A 132 9.50 9.11 -4.49
C ASP A 132 9.03 8.09 -3.42
N ALA A 133 9.15 6.80 -3.73
CA ALA A 133 8.59 5.75 -2.88
C ALA A 133 9.22 5.70 -1.48
N LEU A 134 10.51 6.04 -1.35
CA LEU A 134 11.17 6.07 -0.05
C LEU A 134 10.70 7.28 0.75
N ALA A 135 10.66 8.46 0.14
CA ALA A 135 10.18 9.68 0.79
C ALA A 135 8.71 9.53 1.23
N ASP A 136 7.86 8.91 0.40
CA ASP A 136 6.46 8.63 0.72
C ASP A 136 6.35 7.63 1.90
N ALA A 137 7.20 6.60 1.95
CA ALA A 137 7.24 5.64 3.07
C ALA A 137 7.71 6.29 4.37
N GLU A 138 8.76 7.12 4.33
CA GLU A 138 9.27 7.87 5.47
C GLU A 138 8.24 8.88 6.00
N ALA A 139 7.58 9.63 5.10
CA ALA A 139 6.51 10.54 5.46
C ALA A 139 5.31 9.81 6.07
N THR A 140 4.95 8.64 5.54
CA THR A 140 3.89 7.80 6.10
C THR A 140 4.23 7.34 7.51
N ALA A 141 5.46 6.89 7.75
CA ALA A 141 5.92 6.49 9.08
C ALA A 141 5.88 7.67 10.06
N GLN A 142 6.41 8.83 9.66
CA GLN A 142 6.36 10.07 10.45
C GLN A 142 4.92 10.44 10.82
N CYS A 143 4.01 10.46 9.86
CA CYS A 143 2.60 10.74 10.09
C CYS A 143 1.97 9.71 11.04
N TYR A 144 2.25 8.42 10.89
CA TYR A 144 1.70 7.38 11.76
C TYR A 144 2.09 7.59 13.23
N PHE A 145 3.40 7.76 13.51
CA PHE A 145 3.86 7.96 14.88
C PHE A 145 3.41 9.30 15.45
N GLU A 146 3.31 10.34 14.64
CA GLU A 146 2.80 11.63 15.09
C GLU A 146 1.30 11.55 15.43
N LEU A 147 0.51 10.83 14.64
CA LEU A 147 -0.91 10.58 14.92
C LEU A 147 -1.10 9.74 16.20
N GLN A 148 -0.20 8.79 16.49
CA GLN A 148 -0.19 8.11 17.79
C GLN A 148 0.14 9.08 18.93
N ARG A 149 1.15 9.92 18.74
CA ARG A 149 1.60 10.92 19.74
C ARG A 149 0.52 11.94 20.07
N THR A 150 -0.28 12.36 19.08
CA THR A 150 -1.40 13.30 19.27
C THR A 150 -2.68 12.64 19.79
N GLY A 151 -2.71 11.30 19.87
CA GLY A 151 -3.90 10.54 20.28
C GLY A 151 -4.96 10.37 19.18
N ASP A 152 -4.66 10.75 17.93
CA ASP A 152 -5.53 10.49 16.78
C ASP A 152 -5.57 8.98 16.42
N ILE A 153 -4.51 8.23 16.75
CA ILE A 153 -4.45 6.76 16.69
C ILE A 153 -4.39 6.20 18.10
N ASP A 154 -5.51 5.66 18.55
CA ASP A 154 -5.66 4.87 19.76
C ASP A 154 -5.99 3.40 19.43
N ALA A 155 -6.26 2.59 20.46
CA ALA A 155 -6.59 1.18 20.30
C ALA A 155 -7.88 0.97 19.47
N GLU A 156 -8.86 1.87 19.61
CA GLU A 156 -10.10 1.81 18.85
C GLU A 156 -9.85 2.13 17.36
N ALA A 157 -9.06 3.17 17.07
CA ALA A 157 -8.66 3.52 15.71
C ALA A 157 -7.94 2.35 15.03
N LEU A 158 -6.97 1.72 15.70
CA LEU A 158 -6.25 0.55 15.19
C LEU A 158 -7.20 -0.63 14.91
N ALA A 159 -8.19 -0.88 15.77
CA ALA A 159 -9.15 -1.96 15.61
C ALA A 159 -10.26 -1.68 14.58
N SER A 160 -10.51 -0.41 14.25
CA SER A 160 -11.62 0.01 13.39
C SER A 160 -11.44 -0.33 11.90
N GLN A 161 -10.22 -0.62 11.46
CA GLN A 161 -9.93 -0.88 10.06
C GLN A 161 -10.02 -2.38 9.76
N ALA A 162 -11.04 -2.76 8.99
CA ALA A 162 -11.15 -4.12 8.45
C ALA A 162 -9.89 -4.50 7.64
N PRO A 163 -9.45 -5.77 7.71
CA PRO A 163 -8.34 -6.28 6.91
C PRO A 163 -8.61 -6.10 5.41
N ILE A 164 -7.56 -5.86 4.63
CA ILE A 164 -7.64 -5.84 3.18
C ILE A 164 -7.69 -7.28 2.69
N LEU A 165 -8.72 -7.63 1.93
CA LEU A 165 -8.88 -8.96 1.36
C LEU A 165 -8.24 -9.02 -0.03
N PRO A 166 -7.62 -10.16 -0.41
CA PRO A 166 -7.19 -10.36 -1.77
C PRO A 166 -8.39 -10.33 -2.74
N PRO A 167 -8.18 -9.94 -4.00
CA PRO A 167 -9.25 -9.95 -4.99
C PRO A 167 -9.80 -11.37 -5.16
N PRO A 168 -11.12 -11.52 -5.41
CA PRO A 168 -11.72 -12.82 -5.59
C PRO A 168 -11.11 -13.53 -6.80
N THR A 169 -10.90 -14.84 -6.68
CA THR A 169 -10.37 -15.65 -7.79
C THR A 169 -11.37 -15.67 -8.95
N HIS A 170 -10.87 -15.92 -10.17
CA HIS A 170 -11.75 -16.13 -11.34
C HIS A 170 -12.78 -17.23 -11.09
N ALA A 171 -12.42 -18.28 -10.35
CA ALA A 171 -13.34 -19.34 -9.95
C ALA A 171 -14.44 -18.82 -8.99
N ALA A 172 -14.08 -18.02 -7.98
CA ALA A 172 -15.04 -17.42 -7.07
C ALA A 172 -15.99 -16.44 -7.79
N LEU A 173 -15.45 -15.61 -8.69
CA LEU A 173 -16.25 -14.73 -9.54
C LEU A 173 -17.19 -15.53 -10.45
N ALA A 174 -16.73 -16.61 -11.06
CA ALA A 174 -17.55 -17.48 -11.90
C ALA A 174 -18.67 -18.16 -11.11
N ALA A 175 -18.39 -18.64 -9.90
CA ALA A 175 -19.38 -19.24 -9.01
C ALA A 175 -20.43 -18.22 -8.51
N ALA A 176 -20.04 -16.95 -8.32
CA ALA A 176 -20.94 -15.88 -7.91
C ALA A 176 -21.86 -15.38 -9.04
N ARG A 177 -21.57 -15.69 -10.31
CA ARG A 177 -22.46 -15.35 -11.43
C ARG A 177 -23.71 -16.21 -11.34
N ARG A 178 -24.84 -15.59 -10.98
CA ARG A 178 -26.15 -16.26 -11.04
C ARG A 178 -26.44 -16.66 -12.50
N PRO A 179 -26.88 -17.89 -12.78
CA PRO A 179 -27.23 -18.29 -14.13
C PRO A 179 -28.40 -17.43 -14.63
N PHE A 180 -28.23 -16.85 -15.82
CA PHE A 180 -29.17 -15.92 -16.45
C PHE A 180 -30.59 -16.48 -16.57
N TRP A 181 -30.73 -17.81 -16.64
CA TRP A 181 -32.01 -18.51 -16.78
C TRP A 181 -32.93 -18.39 -15.57
N LYS A 182 -32.42 -18.02 -14.38
CA LYS A 182 -33.25 -17.78 -13.19
C LYS A 182 -34.15 -16.54 -13.31
N TYR A 183 -33.95 -15.69 -14.33
CA TYR A 183 -34.81 -14.53 -14.62
C TYR A 183 -35.88 -14.81 -15.70
N TRP A 184 -35.88 -15.99 -16.32
CA TRP A 184 -36.82 -16.35 -17.40
C TRP A 184 -37.97 -17.29 -16.94
N LEU A 185 -37.85 -17.90 -15.76
CA LEU A 185 -38.89 -18.77 -15.18
C LEU A 185 -39.98 -18.02 -14.39
N GLY A 186 -40.00 -16.69 -14.45
CA GLY A 186 -41.05 -15.84 -13.84
C GLY A 186 -41.97 -15.14 -14.84
N MET A 187 -41.95 -15.52 -16.12
CA MET A 187 -42.78 -14.96 -17.20
C MET A 187 -43.46 -16.03 -18.06
N ILE A 188 -43.91 -17.13 -17.44
CA ILE A 188 -44.91 -18.07 -17.98
C ILE A 188 -45.97 -18.25 -16.90
#